data_AF-A0A948WAJ5-F1
#
_entry.id   AF-A0A948WAJ5-F1
#
_cell.length_a   1.000
_cell.length_b   1.000
_cell.length_c   1.000
_cell.angle_alpha   90.00
_cell.angle_beta   90.00
_cell.angle_gamma   90.00
#
_symmetry.space_group_name_H-M   'P 1'
#
loop_
_entity.id
_entity.type
_entity.pdbx_description
1 polymer ?
#
loop_
_entity_poly.entity_id
_entity_poly.type
_entity_poly.pdbx_seq_one_letter_code
_entity_poly.pdbx_strand_id
1 'polypeptide(L)'
;MADHGGKNERNLDVVRMRREGITYLEIGKHFGISEVRVHQILKKYAPELTGNILQSVRQAKAHQGEKLVIDRPGLREPAIPISCVSEILAARELSLTCSTFGQIAAVLGVSRQRLRRWDSAYGIECPVKAEKGEDVPYSPAEVIGHLRDCGYSFREVMAITGWTKQMIKSSARDVRWSHYKLAPEFVDSLARSIVPLADAGMPQTEITRELGLKRSILRSVCSRTSIEFKRDGRFSCLKDEVQARNEAILEAFQSGKTGRCIAEEFGLSKAKVGLIRKGASIPPGHRAS
;
A
#
# COMPACT_ATOMS: atom_id res chain seq x y z
N MET A 1 -19.33 34.24 -33.82
CA MET A 1 -18.90 34.04 -32.42
C MET A 1 -20.11 34.31 -31.56
N ALA A 2 -20.61 33.32 -30.83
CA ALA A 2 -21.78 33.51 -29.97
C ALA A 2 -21.41 34.49 -28.85
N ASP A 3 -22.19 35.55 -28.68
CA ASP A 3 -22.10 36.46 -27.54
C ASP A 3 -22.54 35.68 -26.30
N HIS A 4 -21.59 34.98 -25.67
CA HIS A 4 -21.85 34.24 -24.46
C HIS A 4 -22.20 35.26 -23.39
N GLY A 5 -23.46 35.24 -22.96
CA GLY A 5 -23.99 36.09 -21.91
C GLY A 5 -23.08 36.19 -20.70
N GLY A 6 -23.21 37.31 -19.98
CA GLY A 6 -22.21 37.84 -19.08
C GLY A 6 -21.53 36.80 -18.20
N LYS A 7 -20.27 37.03 -17.80
CA LYS A 7 -19.34 36.11 -17.11
C LYS A 7 -19.97 35.14 -16.07
N ASN A 8 -21.06 35.52 -15.42
CA ASN A 8 -21.82 34.67 -14.49
C ASN A 8 -22.56 33.51 -15.19
N GLU A 9 -23.18 33.73 -16.35
CA GLU A 9 -23.93 32.71 -17.09
C GLU A 9 -23.00 31.58 -17.56
N ARG A 10 -21.87 31.95 -18.17
CA ARG A 10 -20.80 30.99 -18.52
C ARG A 10 -20.34 30.15 -17.31
N ASN A 11 -20.22 30.76 -16.13
CA ASN A 11 -19.78 30.03 -14.93
C ASN A 11 -20.85 29.05 -14.44
N LEU A 12 -22.14 29.39 -14.57
CA LEU A 12 -23.25 28.49 -14.24
C LEU A 12 -23.31 27.32 -15.24
N ASP A 13 -23.08 27.57 -16.53
CA ASP A 13 -23.02 26.52 -17.54
C ASP A 13 -21.85 25.54 -17.31
N VAL A 14 -20.68 26.05 -16.88
CA VAL A 14 -19.54 25.21 -16.45
C VAL A 14 -19.95 24.27 -15.30
N VAL A 15 -20.71 24.75 -14.32
CA VAL A 15 -21.22 23.92 -13.21
C VAL A 15 -22.22 22.88 -13.72
N ARG A 16 -23.13 23.26 -14.63
CA ARG A 16 -24.12 22.35 -15.24
C ARG A 16 -23.44 21.20 -15.99
N MET A 17 -22.53 21.52 -16.92
CA MET A 17 -21.77 20.50 -17.66
C MET A 17 -20.97 19.58 -16.73
N ARG A 18 -20.45 20.11 -15.62
CA ARG A 18 -19.74 19.28 -14.66
C ARG A 18 -20.65 18.28 -13.95
N ARG A 19 -21.87 18.68 -13.59
CA ARG A 19 -22.89 17.76 -13.01
C ARG A 19 -23.29 16.65 -13.97
N GLU A 20 -23.28 16.92 -15.27
CA GLU A 20 -23.55 15.91 -16.31
C GLU A 20 -22.41 14.89 -16.48
N GLY A 21 -21.25 15.17 -15.89
CA GLY A 21 -20.07 14.30 -15.92
C GLY A 21 -19.08 14.64 -17.04
N ILE A 22 -19.15 15.84 -17.62
CA ILE A 22 -18.18 16.29 -18.61
C ILE A 22 -16.83 16.58 -17.94
N THR A 23 -15.73 16.25 -18.63
CA THR A 23 -14.37 16.43 -18.11
C THR A 23 -13.93 17.90 -18.14
N TYR A 24 -12.94 18.27 -17.32
CA TYR A 24 -12.42 19.65 -17.31
C TYR A 24 -11.86 20.06 -18.68
N LEU A 25 -11.21 19.13 -19.37
CA LEU A 25 -10.67 19.33 -20.72
C LEU A 25 -11.76 19.65 -21.73
N GLU A 26 -12.86 18.89 -21.75
CA GLU A 26 -13.99 19.12 -22.66
C GLU A 26 -14.72 20.44 -22.36
N ILE A 27 -14.95 20.74 -21.08
CA ILE A 27 -15.53 22.03 -20.66
C ILE A 27 -14.63 23.19 -21.09
N GLY A 28 -13.31 23.05 -20.91
CA GLY A 28 -12.33 24.04 -21.31
C GLY A 28 -12.34 24.31 -22.81
N LYS A 29 -12.40 23.24 -23.63
CA LYS A 29 -12.53 23.35 -25.09
C LYS A 29 -13.85 24.01 -25.50
N HIS A 30 -14.95 23.68 -24.85
CA HIS A 30 -16.27 24.23 -25.19
C HIS A 30 -16.35 25.75 -24.98
N PHE A 31 -15.79 26.25 -23.87
CA PHE A 31 -15.82 27.68 -23.53
C PHE A 31 -14.57 28.47 -23.90
N GLY A 32 -13.57 27.83 -24.53
CA GLY A 32 -12.29 28.47 -24.85
C GLY A 32 -11.52 28.93 -23.61
N ILE A 33 -11.54 28.16 -22.51
CA ILE A 33 -10.83 28.47 -21.26
C ILE A 33 -9.94 27.31 -20.81
N SER A 34 -8.89 27.61 -20.03
CA SER A 34 -7.99 26.58 -19.51
C SER A 34 -8.66 25.68 -18.45
N GLU A 35 -8.19 24.44 -18.31
CA GLU A 35 -8.66 23.51 -17.26
C GLU A 35 -8.50 24.09 -15.84
N VAL A 36 -7.42 24.85 -15.62
CA VAL A 36 -7.19 25.57 -14.35
C VAL A 36 -8.32 26.56 -14.08
N ARG A 37 -8.80 27.26 -15.12
CA ARG A 37 -9.91 28.19 -14.97
C ARG A 37 -11.22 27.46 -14.68
N VAL A 38 -11.48 26.33 -15.33
CA VAL A 38 -12.62 25.45 -15.01
C VAL A 38 -12.58 25.04 -13.55
N HIS A 39 -11.42 24.57 -13.06
CA HIS A 39 -11.25 24.20 -11.66
C HIS A 39 -11.51 25.37 -10.69
N GLN A 40 -11.03 26.58 -10.99
CA GLN A 40 -11.28 27.77 -10.18
C GLN A 40 -12.77 28.14 -10.13
N ILE A 41 -13.48 28.05 -11.25
CA ILE A 41 -14.93 28.28 -11.31
C ILE A 41 -15.65 27.26 -10.43
N LEU A 42 -15.35 25.97 -10.60
CA LEU A 42 -15.96 24.91 -9.78
C LEU A 42 -15.66 25.08 -8.30
N LYS A 43 -14.41 25.41 -7.94
CA LYS A 43 -14.02 25.66 -6.55
C LYS A 43 -14.81 26.81 -5.91
N LYS A 44 -15.21 27.82 -6.69
CA LYS A 44 -15.97 28.97 -6.21
C LYS A 44 -17.48 28.71 -6.13
N TYR A 45 -18.05 28.05 -7.14
CA TYR A 45 -19.52 27.94 -7.28
C TYR A 45 -20.09 26.56 -6.90
N ALA A 46 -19.27 25.50 -6.90
CA ALA A 46 -19.69 24.13 -6.60
C ALA A 46 -18.48 23.28 -6.14
N PRO A 47 -17.90 23.56 -4.96
CA PRO A 47 -16.68 22.89 -4.48
C PRO A 47 -16.85 21.37 -4.33
N GLU A 48 -18.08 20.90 -4.09
CA GLU A 48 -18.45 19.50 -4.03
C GLU A 48 -18.28 18.77 -5.37
N LEU A 49 -18.10 19.48 -6.49
CA LEU A 49 -17.83 18.91 -7.82
C LEU A 49 -16.33 18.87 -8.16
N THR A 50 -15.48 19.34 -7.26
CA THR A 50 -14.02 19.30 -7.43
C THR A 50 -13.44 17.94 -7.00
N GLY A 51 -12.51 17.41 -7.78
CA GLY A 51 -11.85 16.12 -7.52
C GLY A 51 -12.31 15.00 -8.46
N ASN A 52 -11.94 13.75 -8.14
CA ASN A 52 -12.16 12.56 -8.96
C ASN A 52 -13.60 12.00 -8.93
N ILE A 53 -14.60 12.87 -8.80
CA ILE A 53 -16.02 12.49 -8.80
C ILE A 53 -16.44 11.75 -10.07
N LEU A 54 -15.76 12.00 -11.18
CA LEU A 54 -15.99 11.26 -12.43
C LEU A 54 -15.72 9.77 -12.31
N GLN A 55 -14.81 9.31 -11.44
CA GLN A 55 -14.63 7.87 -11.23
C GLN A 55 -15.88 7.27 -10.59
N SER A 56 -16.45 7.95 -9.60
CA SER A 56 -17.68 7.53 -8.92
C SER A 56 -18.91 7.59 -9.84
N VAL A 57 -19.04 8.65 -10.65
CA VAL A 57 -20.16 8.81 -11.59
C VAL A 57 -20.04 7.84 -12.78
N ARG A 58 -18.83 7.56 -13.29
CA ARG A 58 -18.62 6.54 -14.33
C ARG A 58 -18.91 5.14 -13.79
N GLN A 59 -18.50 4.84 -12.56
CA GLN A 59 -18.87 3.59 -11.90
C GLN A 59 -20.40 3.49 -11.74
N ALA A 60 -21.07 4.54 -11.27
CA ALA A 60 -22.52 4.56 -11.13
C ALA A 60 -23.28 4.44 -12.47
N LYS A 61 -22.81 5.13 -13.53
CA LYS A 61 -23.39 5.03 -14.87
C LYS A 61 -23.14 3.67 -15.52
N ALA A 62 -21.97 3.08 -15.31
CA ALA A 62 -21.69 1.71 -15.77
C ALA A 62 -22.65 0.69 -15.14
N HIS A 63 -23.04 0.89 -13.87
CA HIS A 63 -24.04 0.06 -13.20
C HIS A 63 -25.50 0.37 -13.59
N GLN A 64 -25.79 1.55 -14.14
CA GLN A 64 -27.13 1.90 -14.65
C GLN A 64 -27.39 1.45 -16.10
N GLY A 65 -26.35 1.06 -16.84
CA GLY A 65 -26.47 0.55 -18.21
C GLY A 65 -26.96 -0.89 -18.33
N GLU A 66 -26.88 -1.70 -17.26
CA GLU A 66 -27.53 -3.00 -17.20
C GLU A 66 -29.01 -2.83 -16.84
N LYS A 67 -29.81 -2.51 -17.86
CA LYS A 67 -31.27 -2.53 -17.76
C LYS A 67 -31.74 -4.00 -17.68
N LEU A 68 -31.63 -4.59 -16.49
CA LEU A 68 -32.29 -5.86 -16.19
C LEU A 68 -33.80 -5.60 -16.18
N VAL A 69 -34.50 -6.13 -17.17
CA VAL A 69 -35.95 -6.35 -17.06
C VAL A 69 -36.14 -7.31 -15.90
N ILE A 70 -36.73 -6.82 -14.79
CA ILE A 70 -37.16 -7.64 -13.67
C ILE A 70 -38.64 -7.37 -13.45
N ASP A 71 -39.46 -8.27 -13.98
CA ASP A 71 -40.65 -8.71 -13.25
C ASP A 71 -40.16 -9.43 -11.98
N ARG A 72 -40.60 -8.95 -10.81
CA ARG A 72 -40.46 -9.66 -9.52
C ARG A 72 -41.77 -10.40 -9.28
N PRO A 73 -41.75 -11.68 -8.83
CA PRO A 73 -41.38 -11.94 -7.44
C PRO A 73 -40.59 -13.23 -7.18
N GLY A 74 -39.82 -13.25 -6.09
CA GLY A 74 -39.19 -14.45 -5.52
C GLY A 74 -37.67 -14.35 -5.44
N LEU A 75 -37.15 -14.12 -4.23
CA LEU A 75 -35.71 -14.05 -3.94
C LEU A 75 -34.99 -15.33 -4.43
N ARG A 76 -33.96 -15.16 -5.25
CA ARG A 76 -32.85 -16.13 -5.33
C ARG A 76 -31.59 -15.48 -4.76
N GLU A 77 -31.06 -16.08 -3.71
CA GLU A 77 -29.74 -15.76 -3.16
C GLU A 77 -28.65 -16.13 -4.18
N PRO A 78 -27.54 -15.37 -4.25
CA PRO A 78 -26.43 -15.72 -5.13
C PRO A 78 -25.73 -16.99 -4.63
N ALA A 79 -25.51 -17.94 -5.54
CA ALA A 79 -24.80 -19.18 -5.25
C ALA A 79 -23.35 -18.91 -4.83
N ILE A 80 -22.93 -19.53 -3.72
CA ILE A 80 -21.55 -19.50 -3.21
C ILE A 80 -20.67 -20.36 -4.14
N PRO A 81 -19.51 -19.86 -4.60
CA PRO A 81 -18.54 -20.70 -5.29
C PRO A 81 -18.06 -21.81 -4.36
N ILE A 82 -18.09 -23.06 -4.82
CA ILE A 82 -17.74 -24.26 -4.03
C ILE A 82 -16.36 -24.14 -3.36
N SER A 83 -15.44 -23.38 -3.95
CA SER A 83 -14.10 -23.09 -3.39
C SER A 83 -14.11 -22.35 -2.05
N CYS A 84 -15.15 -21.56 -1.75
CA CYS A 84 -15.26 -20.82 -0.48
C CYS A 84 -15.91 -21.65 0.63
N VAL A 85 -16.58 -22.75 0.29
CA VAL A 85 -17.29 -23.60 1.27
C VAL A 85 -16.31 -24.37 2.16
N SER A 86 -15.19 -24.83 1.60
CA SER A 86 -14.12 -25.50 2.37
C SER A 86 -13.43 -24.57 3.37
N GLU A 87 -13.26 -23.29 3.02
CA GLU A 87 -12.63 -22.29 3.89
C GLU A 87 -13.56 -21.87 5.04
N ILE A 88 -14.87 -21.79 4.76
CA ILE A 88 -15.90 -21.52 5.77
C ILE A 88 -16.08 -22.71 6.73
N LEU A 89 -16.01 -23.95 6.22
CA LEU A 89 -16.07 -25.16 7.05
C LEU A 89 -14.79 -25.34 7.89
N ALA A 90 -13.62 -24.97 7.39
CA ALA A 90 -12.37 -24.97 8.17
C ALA A 90 -12.40 -23.92 9.31
N ALA A 91 -13.06 -22.79 9.10
CA ALA A 91 -13.29 -21.79 10.14
C ALA A 91 -14.25 -22.27 11.26
N ARG A 92 -15.12 -23.25 10.95
CA ARG A 92 -16.09 -23.83 11.89
C ARG A 92 -15.44 -24.73 12.94
N GLU A 93 -14.36 -25.42 12.61
CA GLU A 93 -13.65 -26.31 13.55
C GLU A 93 -12.76 -25.54 14.56
N LEU A 94 -12.51 -24.25 14.33
CA LEU A 94 -11.48 -23.49 15.06
C LEU A 94 -12.01 -22.50 16.11
N SER A 95 -13.30 -22.51 16.49
CA SER A 95 -13.88 -21.67 17.56
C SER A 95 -13.33 -20.23 17.59
N LEU A 96 -13.52 -19.51 16.49
CA LEU A 96 -12.83 -18.26 16.21
C LEU A 96 -13.43 -17.03 16.93
N THR A 97 -12.56 -16.05 17.20
CA THR A 97 -12.91 -14.80 17.90
C THR A 97 -13.37 -13.70 16.93
N CYS A 98 -13.95 -12.62 17.46
CA CYS A 98 -14.50 -11.48 16.70
C CYS A 98 -13.48 -10.80 15.74
N SER A 99 -12.17 -10.96 15.97
CA SER A 99 -11.10 -10.42 15.11
C SER A 99 -10.99 -11.16 13.77
N THR A 100 -11.22 -12.47 13.77
CA THR A 100 -11.12 -13.34 12.60
C THR A 100 -12.27 -13.10 11.62
N PHE A 101 -13.45 -12.74 12.13
CA PHE A 101 -14.60 -12.31 11.32
C PHE A 101 -14.29 -11.07 10.47
N GLY A 102 -13.51 -10.14 11.01
CA GLY A 102 -13.06 -8.96 10.27
C GLY A 102 -12.11 -9.30 9.14
N GLN A 103 -11.22 -10.28 9.35
CA GLN A 103 -10.25 -10.74 8.35
C GLN A 103 -10.94 -11.53 7.23
N ILE A 104 -11.87 -12.42 7.57
CA ILE A 104 -12.67 -13.20 6.59
C ILE A 104 -13.54 -12.27 5.75
N ALA A 105 -14.21 -11.28 6.36
CA ALA A 105 -15.00 -10.29 5.62
C ALA A 105 -14.16 -9.51 4.61
N ALA A 106 -12.91 -9.20 4.97
CA ALA A 106 -11.97 -8.48 4.12
C ALA A 106 -11.47 -9.34 2.95
N VAL A 107 -11.13 -10.62 3.20
CA VAL A 107 -10.72 -11.58 2.16
C VAL A 107 -11.85 -11.83 1.16
N LEU A 108 -13.08 -11.99 1.65
CA LEU A 108 -14.26 -12.26 0.83
C LEU A 108 -14.86 -11.00 0.18
N GLY A 109 -14.33 -9.80 0.48
CA GLY A 109 -14.85 -8.54 -0.06
C GLY A 109 -16.30 -8.22 0.35
N VAL A 110 -16.79 -8.75 1.48
CA VAL A 110 -18.14 -8.53 1.98
C VAL A 110 -18.16 -7.69 3.24
N SER A 111 -19.23 -6.92 3.46
CA SER A 111 -19.35 -6.14 4.69
C SER A 111 -19.52 -7.06 5.91
N ARG A 112 -18.98 -6.64 7.07
CA ARG A 112 -19.12 -7.38 8.34
C ARG A 112 -20.59 -7.66 8.68
N GLN A 113 -21.50 -6.77 8.30
CA GLN A 113 -22.94 -6.93 8.54
C GLN A 113 -23.58 -7.98 7.62
N ARG A 114 -23.05 -8.14 6.39
CA ARG A 114 -23.47 -9.20 5.46
C ARG A 114 -22.94 -10.55 5.91
N LEU A 115 -21.69 -10.61 6.37
CA LEU A 115 -21.09 -11.81 6.94
C LEU A 115 -21.84 -12.27 8.21
N ARG A 116 -22.26 -11.35 9.09
CA ARG A 116 -23.12 -11.63 10.26
C ARG A 116 -24.52 -12.12 9.90
N ARG A 117 -25.08 -11.72 8.76
CA ARG A 117 -26.38 -12.22 8.29
C ARG A 117 -26.28 -13.65 7.78
N TRP A 118 -25.17 -13.99 7.12
CA TRP A 118 -24.86 -15.37 6.76
C TRP A 118 -24.62 -16.22 8.00
N ASP A 119 -23.83 -15.73 8.96
CA ASP A 119 -23.58 -16.35 10.26
C ASP A 119 -24.89 -16.70 11.01
N SER A 120 -25.81 -15.74 11.08
CA SER A 120 -27.12 -15.91 11.73
C SER A 120 -28.08 -16.85 11.00
N ALA A 121 -27.88 -17.10 9.70
CA ALA A 121 -28.69 -18.01 8.89
C ALA A 121 -28.21 -19.47 8.97
N TYR A 122 -26.94 -19.69 9.32
CA TYR A 122 -26.31 -21.02 9.35
C TYR A 122 -25.90 -21.50 10.75
N GLY A 123 -26.20 -20.71 11.80
CA GLY A 123 -26.24 -21.18 13.20
C GLY A 123 -24.88 -21.41 13.85
N ILE A 124 -23.99 -20.41 13.85
CA ILE A 124 -22.73 -20.43 14.60
C ILE A 124 -22.86 -19.48 15.81
N GLU A 125 -22.63 -19.98 17.03
CA GLU A 125 -22.58 -19.12 18.22
C GLU A 125 -21.19 -18.50 18.38
N CYS A 126 -21.11 -17.17 18.43
CA CYS A 126 -19.86 -16.44 18.69
C CYS A 126 -19.67 -16.28 20.22
N PRO A 127 -18.60 -16.85 20.82
CA PRO A 127 -18.23 -16.46 22.17
C PRO A 127 -17.60 -15.06 22.10
N VAL A 128 -17.71 -14.30 23.17
CA VAL A 128 -17.19 -12.93 23.34
C VAL A 128 -18.08 -11.83 22.74
N LYS A 129 -19.13 -11.51 23.50
CA LYS A 129 -19.42 -10.10 23.78
C LYS A 129 -18.32 -9.62 24.73
N ALA A 130 -17.41 -8.78 24.25
CA ALA A 130 -16.56 -8.01 25.15
C ALA A 130 -17.45 -6.95 25.81
N GLU A 131 -17.82 -7.17 27.06
CA GLU A 131 -18.46 -6.15 27.88
C GLU A 131 -17.46 -5.03 28.14
N LYS A 132 -17.96 -3.79 28.27
CA LYS A 132 -17.16 -2.61 28.60
C LYS A 132 -16.35 -2.88 29.88
N GLY A 133 -15.03 -3.03 29.78
CA GLY A 133 -14.16 -3.07 30.95
C GLY A 133 -12.95 -4.00 30.91
N GLU A 134 -12.78 -4.83 29.88
CA GLU A 134 -11.60 -5.70 29.81
C GLU A 134 -10.40 -5.01 29.13
N ASP A 135 -9.27 -5.03 29.83
CA ASP A 135 -7.99 -4.52 29.35
C ASP A 135 -7.50 -5.33 28.14
N VAL A 136 -7.37 -4.65 27.00
CA VAL A 136 -6.71 -5.21 25.82
C VAL A 136 -5.21 -5.26 26.13
N PRO A 137 -4.52 -6.41 26.02
CA PRO A 137 -3.13 -6.56 26.45
C PRO A 137 -2.11 -5.87 25.54
N TYR A 138 -2.57 -5.06 24.59
CA TYR A 138 -1.73 -4.39 23.59
C TYR A 138 -1.89 -2.89 23.72
N SER A 139 -0.74 -2.21 23.82
CA SER A 139 -0.69 -0.76 23.74
C SER A 139 -1.21 -0.28 22.39
N PRO A 140 -1.76 0.95 22.30
CA PRO A 140 -2.20 1.51 21.05
C PRO A 140 -1.15 1.50 19.92
N ALA A 141 0.12 1.63 20.28
CA ALA A 141 1.24 1.57 19.35
C ALA A 141 1.42 0.18 18.73
N GLU A 142 1.27 -0.89 19.52
CA GLU A 142 1.39 -2.28 19.06
C GLU A 142 0.28 -2.64 18.09
N VAL A 143 -0.96 -2.23 18.39
CA VAL A 143 -2.11 -2.44 17.50
C VAL A 143 -1.92 -1.71 16.16
N ILE A 144 -1.43 -0.46 16.19
CA ILE A 144 -1.11 0.29 14.97
C ILE A 144 0.02 -0.38 14.18
N GLY A 145 1.07 -0.84 14.87
CA GLY A 145 2.21 -1.52 14.27
C GLY A 145 1.77 -2.78 13.52
N HIS A 146 1.02 -3.65 14.19
CA HIS A 146 0.55 -4.91 13.63
C HIS A 146 -0.34 -4.70 12.40
N LEU A 147 -1.33 -3.79 12.48
CA LEU A 147 -2.18 -3.47 11.32
C LEU A 147 -1.35 -2.89 10.16
N ARG A 148 -0.30 -2.12 10.43
CA ARG A 148 0.56 -1.61 9.37
C ARG A 148 1.41 -2.71 8.73
N ASP A 149 1.93 -3.64 9.53
CA ASP A 149 2.73 -4.76 9.03
C ASP A 149 1.88 -5.69 8.15
N CYS A 150 0.57 -5.78 8.43
CA CYS A 150 -0.42 -6.40 7.56
C CYS A 150 -0.80 -5.57 6.32
N GLY A 151 -0.18 -4.42 6.08
CA GLY A 151 -0.37 -3.62 4.87
C GLY A 151 -1.55 -2.64 4.89
N TYR A 152 -2.27 -2.50 6.00
CA TYR A 152 -3.39 -1.58 6.11
C TYR A 152 -2.94 -0.11 6.03
N SER A 153 -3.68 0.70 5.26
CA SER A 153 -3.48 2.14 5.17
C SER A 153 -3.95 2.85 6.45
N PHE A 154 -3.46 4.07 6.67
CA PHE A 154 -3.86 4.90 7.81
C PHE A 154 -5.39 5.06 7.94
N ARG A 155 -6.11 5.13 6.81
CA ARG A 155 -7.56 5.28 6.79
C ARG A 155 -8.26 3.98 7.22
N GLU A 156 -7.73 2.83 6.82
CA GLU A 156 -8.25 1.52 7.22
C GLU A 156 -7.97 1.26 8.70
N VAL A 157 -6.80 1.65 9.20
CA VAL A 157 -6.49 1.60 10.64
C VAL A 157 -7.51 2.43 11.44
N MET A 158 -7.80 3.68 11.04
CA MET A 158 -8.85 4.49 11.68
C MET A 158 -10.22 3.82 11.65
N ALA A 159 -10.58 3.18 10.52
CA ALA A 159 -11.87 2.51 10.38
C ALA A 159 -11.96 1.24 11.23
N ILE A 160 -10.85 0.52 11.41
CA ILE A 160 -10.75 -0.72 12.19
C ILE A 160 -10.77 -0.42 13.69
N THR A 161 -9.99 0.57 14.14
CA THR A 161 -9.82 0.88 15.56
C THR A 161 -10.83 1.89 16.09
N GLY A 162 -11.50 2.65 15.21
CA GLY A 162 -12.34 3.78 15.58
C GLY A 162 -11.55 4.99 16.09
N TRP A 163 -10.22 4.97 16.02
CA TRP A 163 -9.39 6.05 16.54
C TRP A 163 -9.34 7.24 15.59
N THR A 164 -9.30 8.44 16.18
CA THR A 164 -9.12 9.65 15.39
C THR A 164 -7.69 9.72 14.83
N LYS A 165 -7.53 10.50 13.75
CA LYS A 165 -6.21 10.81 13.19
C LYS A 165 -5.24 11.35 14.23
N GLN A 166 -5.73 12.11 15.21
CA GLN A 166 -4.91 12.70 16.27
C GLN A 166 -4.46 11.66 17.28
N MET A 167 -5.34 10.72 17.66
CA MET A 167 -5.02 9.59 18.54
C MET A 167 -3.98 8.66 17.90
N ILE A 168 -4.15 8.29 16.62
CA ILE A 168 -3.14 7.47 15.94
C ILE A 168 -1.81 8.21 15.87
N LYS A 169 -1.82 9.52 15.59
CA LYS A 169 -0.59 10.32 15.54
C LYS A 169 0.10 10.43 16.90
N SER A 170 -0.64 10.59 18.00
CA SER A 170 -0.06 10.65 19.34
C SER A 170 0.50 9.30 19.77
N SER A 171 -0.26 8.22 19.56
CA SER A 171 0.18 6.85 19.89
C SER A 171 1.33 6.38 19.02
N ALA A 172 1.48 6.95 17.83
CA ALA A 172 2.57 6.63 16.93
C ALA A 172 3.70 7.66 16.95
N ARG A 173 3.67 8.72 17.78
CA ARG A 173 4.86 9.59 17.98
C ARG A 173 6.03 8.79 18.55
N ASP A 174 5.73 7.76 19.34
CA ASP A 174 6.72 6.82 19.89
C ASP A 174 7.21 5.80 18.85
N VAL A 175 6.51 5.68 17.72
CA VAL A 175 6.85 4.81 16.60
C VAL A 175 7.42 5.68 15.47
N ARG A 176 8.75 5.80 15.35
CA ARG A 176 9.41 6.60 14.27
C ARG A 176 8.80 6.28 12.89
N TRP A 177 8.00 7.20 12.36
CA TRP A 177 7.22 7.05 11.14
C TRP A 177 8.05 6.95 9.85
N SER A 178 9.33 7.31 9.86
CA SER A 178 10.11 7.58 8.65
C SER A 178 10.72 6.36 7.95
N HIS A 179 10.65 5.17 8.52
CA HIS A 179 11.17 3.97 7.87
C HIS A 179 10.16 2.84 8.02
N TYR A 180 9.62 2.35 6.90
CA TYR A 180 9.03 1.01 6.88
C TYR A 180 10.16 0.04 7.28
N LYS A 181 10.23 -0.33 8.56
CA LYS A 181 10.99 -1.50 8.97
C LYS A 181 10.17 -2.71 8.55
N LEU A 182 10.27 -3.07 7.26
CA LEU A 182 9.83 -4.37 6.81
C LEU A 182 10.54 -5.41 7.69
N ALA A 183 9.77 -6.35 8.24
CA ALA A 183 10.31 -7.48 8.98
C ALA A 183 11.35 -8.21 8.09
N PRO A 184 12.50 -8.64 8.64
CA PRO A 184 13.55 -9.30 7.86
C PRO A 184 13.02 -10.47 7.02
N GLU A 185 12.13 -11.29 7.59
CA GLU A 185 11.53 -12.47 6.96
C GLU A 185 10.67 -12.09 5.75
N PHE A 186 9.96 -10.96 5.84
CA PHE A 186 9.17 -10.42 4.74
C PHE A 186 10.06 -9.86 3.62
N VAL A 187 11.17 -9.20 3.98
CA VAL A 187 12.16 -8.73 3.01
C VAL A 187 12.76 -9.91 2.26
N ASP A 188 13.14 -10.97 2.97
CA ASP A 188 13.73 -12.17 2.38
C ASP A 188 12.74 -12.91 1.47
N SER A 189 11.47 -13.02 1.91
CA SER A 189 10.41 -13.60 1.10
C SER A 189 10.19 -12.81 -0.21
N LEU A 190 10.07 -11.48 -0.12
CA LEU A 190 9.95 -10.64 -1.31
C LEU A 190 11.19 -10.69 -2.20
N ALA A 191 12.38 -10.79 -1.60
CA ALA A 191 13.64 -10.90 -2.34
C ALA A 191 13.65 -12.13 -3.24
N ARG A 192 13.14 -13.27 -2.75
CA ARG A 192 13.05 -14.52 -3.54
C ARG A 192 12.20 -14.34 -4.80
N SER A 193 11.18 -13.49 -4.76
CA SER A 193 10.35 -13.18 -5.94
C SER A 193 10.94 -12.10 -6.84
N ILE A 194 11.64 -11.11 -6.25
CA ILE A 194 12.21 -9.97 -7.01
C ILE A 194 13.48 -10.37 -7.77
N VAL A 195 14.36 -11.18 -7.17
CA VAL A 195 15.67 -11.52 -7.75
C VAL A 195 15.56 -12.18 -9.13
N PRO A 196 14.73 -13.22 -9.35
CA PRO A 196 14.63 -13.86 -10.66
C PRO A 196 14.13 -12.90 -11.76
N LEU A 197 13.19 -12.01 -11.41
CA LEU A 197 12.67 -11.00 -12.35
C LEU A 197 13.74 -9.95 -12.69
N ALA A 198 14.51 -9.54 -11.69
CA ALA A 198 15.65 -8.64 -11.86
C ALA A 198 16.74 -9.28 -12.73
N ASP A 199 17.07 -10.55 -12.51
CA ASP A 199 18.06 -11.31 -13.29
C ASP A 199 17.62 -11.51 -14.74
N ALA A 200 16.32 -11.62 -14.98
CA ALA A 200 15.73 -11.61 -16.33
C ALA A 200 15.79 -10.24 -17.04
N GLY A 201 16.36 -9.21 -16.38
CA GLY A 201 16.50 -7.87 -16.94
C GLY A 201 15.19 -7.06 -16.96
N MET A 202 14.16 -7.50 -16.22
CA MET A 202 12.86 -6.83 -16.18
C MET A 202 12.99 -5.43 -15.56
N PRO A 203 12.41 -4.37 -16.17
CA PRO A 203 12.52 -3.02 -15.62
C PRO A 203 11.74 -2.87 -14.31
N GLN A 204 12.18 -1.95 -13.44
CA GLN A 204 11.57 -1.72 -12.12
C GLN A 204 10.04 -1.54 -12.17
N THR A 205 9.56 -0.82 -13.17
CA THR A 205 8.13 -0.52 -13.34
C THR A 205 7.30 -1.77 -13.60
N GLU A 206 7.89 -2.74 -14.29
CA GLU A 206 7.24 -3.99 -14.63
C GLU A 206 7.24 -4.94 -13.44
N ILE A 207 8.36 -5.05 -12.70
CA ILE A 207 8.39 -5.80 -11.43
C ILE A 207 7.35 -5.28 -10.43
N THR A 208 7.21 -3.94 -10.29
CA THR A 208 6.18 -3.39 -9.40
C THR A 208 4.76 -3.72 -9.83
N ARG A 209 4.52 -3.79 -11.14
CA ARG A 209 3.21 -4.12 -11.70
C ARG A 209 2.91 -5.60 -11.49
N GLU A 210 3.87 -6.47 -11.79
CA GLU A 210 3.77 -7.93 -11.67
C GLU A 210 3.51 -8.36 -10.23
N LEU A 211 4.26 -7.81 -9.27
CA LEU A 211 4.14 -8.18 -7.86
C LEU A 211 3.08 -7.36 -7.11
N GLY A 212 2.39 -6.42 -7.76
CA GLY A 212 1.44 -5.52 -7.09
C GLY A 212 2.09 -4.63 -6.00
N LEU A 213 3.39 -4.36 -6.11
CA LEU A 213 4.16 -3.64 -5.09
C LEU A 213 4.29 -2.15 -5.41
N LYS A 214 4.26 -1.31 -4.38
CA LYS A 214 4.67 0.09 -4.52
C LYS A 214 6.18 0.18 -4.77
N ARG A 215 6.61 1.11 -5.64
CA ARG A 215 8.04 1.36 -5.93
C ARG A 215 8.88 1.61 -4.67
N SER A 216 8.31 2.21 -3.63
CA SER A 216 9.00 2.45 -2.36
C SER A 216 9.33 1.16 -1.60
N ILE A 217 8.44 0.16 -1.66
CA ILE A 217 8.66 -1.16 -1.03
C ILE A 217 9.77 -1.88 -1.80
N LEU A 218 9.68 -1.89 -3.13
CA LEU A 218 10.70 -2.50 -3.99
C LEU A 218 12.09 -1.89 -3.74
N ARG A 219 12.21 -0.56 -3.65
CA ARG A 219 13.50 0.09 -3.30
C ARG A 219 14.00 -0.32 -1.93
N SER A 220 13.10 -0.41 -0.94
CA SER A 220 13.46 -0.82 0.42
C SER A 220 14.02 -2.25 0.43
N VAL A 221 13.37 -3.18 -0.27
CA VAL A 221 13.83 -4.57 -0.39
C VAL A 221 15.18 -4.62 -1.12
N CYS A 222 15.29 -4.03 -2.31
CA CYS A 222 16.53 -4.02 -3.09
C CYS A 222 17.72 -3.43 -2.31
N SER A 223 17.50 -2.36 -1.54
CA SER A 223 18.55 -1.75 -0.71
C SER A 223 19.09 -2.67 0.39
N ARG A 224 18.33 -3.70 0.77
CA ARG A 224 18.69 -4.68 1.80
C ARG A 224 19.20 -5.99 1.21
N THR A 225 18.88 -6.30 -0.05
CA THR A 225 19.16 -7.59 -0.71
C THR A 225 20.33 -7.53 -1.69
N SER A 226 21.16 -6.48 -1.61
CA SER A 226 22.32 -6.22 -2.49
C SER A 226 21.96 -6.06 -3.98
N ILE A 227 20.71 -5.67 -4.28
CA ILE A 227 20.27 -5.40 -5.64
C ILE A 227 20.45 -3.90 -5.91
N GLU A 228 21.33 -3.53 -6.85
CA GLU A 228 21.51 -2.13 -7.24
C GLU A 228 20.62 -1.74 -8.44
N PHE A 229 20.10 -0.51 -8.40
CA PHE A 229 19.37 0.09 -9.52
C PHE A 229 20.34 0.83 -10.42
N LYS A 230 20.41 0.41 -11.69
CA LYS A 230 21.08 1.21 -12.71
C LYS A 230 20.18 2.37 -13.16
N ARG A 231 20.80 3.45 -13.64
CA ARG A 231 20.07 4.66 -14.11
C ARG A 231 19.17 4.39 -15.31
N ASP A 232 19.44 3.33 -16.06
CA ASP A 232 18.64 2.86 -17.19
C ASP A 232 17.36 2.11 -16.76
N GLY A 233 17.13 1.95 -15.45
CA GLY A 233 15.94 1.28 -14.90
C GLY A 233 16.04 -0.25 -14.89
N ARG A 234 17.18 -0.82 -15.31
CA ARG A 234 17.47 -2.25 -15.23
C ARG A 234 18.10 -2.60 -13.88
N PHE A 235 17.96 -3.86 -13.50
CA PHE A 235 18.64 -4.41 -12.35
C PHE A 235 19.99 -4.98 -12.77
N SER A 236 20.98 -4.80 -11.92
CA SER A 236 22.14 -5.68 -11.92
C SER A 236 22.20 -6.35 -10.56
N CYS A 237 22.02 -7.66 -10.56
CA CYS A 237 22.35 -8.47 -9.42
C CYS A 237 23.88 -8.51 -9.33
N LEU A 238 24.45 -7.51 -8.67
CA LEU A 238 25.88 -7.45 -8.39
C LEU A 238 26.24 -8.38 -7.23
N LYS A 239 25.43 -9.41 -6.92
CA LYS A 239 25.66 -10.24 -5.73
C LYS A 239 27.07 -10.81 -5.74
N ASP A 240 27.51 -11.38 -6.85
CA ASP A 240 28.83 -12.00 -6.92
C ASP A 240 29.96 -10.95 -6.87
N GLU A 241 29.87 -9.85 -7.61
CA GLU A 241 30.90 -8.80 -7.61
C GLU A 241 30.96 -8.03 -6.28
N VAL A 242 29.80 -7.68 -5.70
CA VAL A 242 29.71 -6.97 -4.42
C VAL A 242 30.10 -7.89 -3.27
N GLN A 243 29.73 -9.16 -3.32
CA GLN A 243 30.14 -10.15 -2.34
C GLN A 243 31.65 -10.38 -2.41
N ALA A 244 32.21 -10.65 -3.59
CA ALA A 244 33.65 -10.79 -3.78
C ALA A 244 34.42 -9.53 -3.32
N ARG A 245 33.90 -8.33 -3.64
CA ARG A 245 34.48 -7.08 -3.13
C ARG A 245 34.39 -6.98 -1.61
N ASN A 246 33.26 -7.34 -1.01
CA ASN A 246 33.09 -7.28 0.44
C ASN A 246 34.00 -8.30 1.15
N GLU A 247 34.16 -9.50 0.59
CA GLU A 247 35.09 -10.52 1.07
C GLU A 247 36.54 -10.01 1.02
N ALA A 248 36.98 -9.43 -0.11
CA ALA A 248 38.29 -8.81 -0.23
C ALA A 248 38.51 -7.64 0.76
N ILE A 249 37.46 -6.85 1.04
CA ILE A 249 37.49 -5.80 2.07
C ILE A 249 37.69 -6.39 3.47
N LEU A 250 37.06 -7.53 3.77
CA LEU A 250 37.19 -8.21 5.06
C LEU A 250 38.57 -8.87 5.22
N GLU A 251 39.11 -9.49 4.18
CA GLU A 251 40.48 -10.01 4.15
C GLU A 251 41.50 -8.88 4.37
N ALA A 252 41.30 -7.72 3.75
CA ALA A 252 42.13 -6.54 3.97
C ALA A 252 42.08 -6.04 5.43
N PHE A 253 40.92 -6.14 6.10
CA PHE A 253 40.84 -5.85 7.54
C PHE A 253 41.59 -6.89 8.37
N GLN A 254 41.47 -8.17 8.02
CA GLN A 254 42.19 -9.26 8.69
C GLN A 254 43.71 -9.17 8.48
N SER A 255 44.18 -8.57 7.39
CA SER A 255 45.60 -8.29 7.16
C SER A 255 46.09 -7.03 7.90
N GLY A 256 45.25 -6.39 8.73
CA GLY A 256 45.60 -5.20 9.51
C GLY A 256 45.56 -3.87 8.76
N LYS A 257 45.03 -3.81 7.52
CA LYS A 257 44.89 -2.53 6.81
C LYS A 257 43.90 -1.62 7.54
N THR A 258 44.20 -0.32 7.55
CA THR A 258 43.27 0.66 8.14
C THR A 258 42.06 0.88 7.22
N GLY A 259 40.91 1.23 7.80
CA GLY A 259 39.71 1.54 7.02
C GLY A 259 39.88 2.71 6.04
N ARG A 260 40.90 3.57 6.21
CA ARG A 260 41.27 4.60 5.23
C ARG A 260 41.93 4.00 4.00
N CYS A 261 42.93 3.14 4.18
CA CYS A 261 43.62 2.47 3.09
C CYS A 261 42.64 1.63 2.25
N ILE A 262 41.75 0.88 2.92
CA ILE A 262 40.72 0.08 2.26
C ILE A 262 39.74 0.97 1.48
N ALA A 263 39.33 2.12 2.04
CA ALA A 263 38.45 3.05 1.33
C ALA A 263 39.08 3.59 0.04
N GLU A 264 40.37 3.93 0.08
CA GLU A 264 41.13 4.40 -1.09
C GLU A 264 41.35 3.28 -2.13
N GLU A 265 41.72 2.07 -1.69
CA GLU A 265 41.96 0.90 -2.55
C GLU A 265 40.72 0.45 -3.33
N PHE A 266 39.55 0.45 -2.69
CA PHE A 266 38.30 -0.01 -3.29
C PHE A 266 37.43 1.13 -3.85
N GLY A 267 37.90 2.37 -3.81
CA GLY A 267 37.14 3.54 -4.29
C GLY A 267 35.82 3.75 -3.53
N LEU A 268 35.78 3.46 -2.23
CA LEU A 268 34.59 3.56 -1.39
C LEU A 268 34.70 4.69 -0.36
N SER A 269 33.57 5.14 0.16
CA SER A 269 33.59 6.04 1.32
C SER A 269 33.97 5.28 2.60
N LYS A 270 34.68 5.95 3.52
CA LYS A 270 35.01 5.39 4.85
C LYS A 270 33.78 4.89 5.61
N ALA A 271 32.63 5.56 5.44
CA ALA A 271 31.37 5.15 6.06
C ALA A 271 30.88 3.80 5.52
N LYS A 272 30.96 3.56 4.19
CA LYS A 272 30.54 2.30 3.57
C LYS A 272 31.45 1.15 4.00
N VAL A 273 32.77 1.38 4.04
CA VAL A 273 33.75 0.43 4.58
C VAL A 273 33.46 0.11 6.05
N GLY A 274 33.12 1.12 6.86
CA GLY A 274 32.72 0.94 8.26
C GLY A 274 31.44 0.11 8.45
N LEU A 275 30.47 0.24 7.54
CA LEU A 275 29.25 -0.58 7.55
C LEU A 275 29.54 -2.04 7.23
N ILE A 276 30.39 -2.32 6.23
CA ILE A 276 30.80 -3.68 5.88
C ILE A 276 31.53 -4.33 7.07
N ARG A 277 32.50 -3.61 7.66
CA ARG A 277 33.21 -4.05 8.87
C ARG A 277 32.25 -4.36 10.02
N LYS A 278 31.29 -3.47 10.28
CA LYS A 278 30.29 -3.64 11.34
C LYS A 278 29.39 -4.84 11.08
N GLY A 279 29.03 -5.09 9.83
CA GLY A 279 28.24 -6.26 9.43
C GLY A 279 28.95 -7.59 9.71
N ALA A 280 30.28 -7.61 9.59
CA ALA A 280 31.12 -8.76 9.93
C ALA A 280 31.54 -8.82 11.41
N SER A 281 30.98 -7.96 12.27
CA SER A 281 31.32 -7.89 13.70
C SER A 281 32.81 -7.66 14.02
N ILE A 282 33.58 -7.07 13.09
CA ILE A 282 34.99 -6.74 13.32
C ILE A 282 35.08 -5.42 14.13
N PRO A 283 35.70 -5.43 15.33
CA PRO A 283 35.79 -4.25 16.17
C PRO A 283 36.70 -3.16 15.58
N PRO A 284 36.45 -1.87 15.89
CA PRO A 284 37.34 -0.80 15.48
C PRO A 284 38.73 -0.93 16.11
N GLY A 285 39.78 -0.74 15.29
CA GLY A 285 41.16 -0.72 15.77
C GLY A 285 41.80 -2.10 15.94
N HIS A 286 41.15 -3.19 15.52
CA HIS A 286 41.78 -4.50 15.50
C HIS A 286 42.99 -4.48 14.55
N ARG A 287 44.20 -4.56 15.12
CA ARG A 287 45.41 -4.94 14.38
C ARG A 287 45.51 -6.46 14.49
N ALA A 288 45.76 -7.13 13.37
CA ALA A 288 46.11 -8.54 13.42
C ALA A 288 47.41 -8.70 14.22
N SER A 289 47.36 -9.59 15.20
CA SER A 289 48.48 -9.97 16.07
C SER A 289 49.53 -10.74 15.28
#